data_AF-A0A7D5SB72-F1
#
_entry.id   AF-A0A7D5SB72-F1
#
_cell.length_a   1.000
_cell.length_b   1.000
_cell.length_c   1.000
_cell.angle_alpha   90.00
_cell.angle_beta   90.00
_cell.angle_gamma   90.00
#
_symmetry.space_group_name_H-M   'P 1'
#
loop_
_entity.id
_entity.type
_entity.pdbx_description
1 polymer ?
#
loop_
_entity_poly.entity_id
_entity_poly.type
_entity_poly.pdbx_seq_one_letter_code
_entity_poly.pdbx_strand_id
1 'polypeptide(L)' 'MLADVHCLPIATGSVNALHAGGIVPHLADPERALREWAQVARCRKLRRRTRLQ' A
#
# COMPACT_ATOMS: atom_id res chain seq x y z
N MET A 1 -0.58 -3.58 17.69
CA MET A 1 -1.70 -2.85 17.07
C MET A 1 -2.56 -3.86 16.34
N LEU A 2 -3.88 -3.83 16.52
CA LEU A 2 -4.84 -4.67 15.80
C LEU A 2 -5.72 -3.74 14.94
N ALA A 3 -5.89 -4.05 13.66
CA ALA A 3 -6.68 -3.25 12.73
C ALA A 3 -7.32 -4.15 11.66
N ASP A 4 -8.44 -3.70 11.12
CA ASP A 4 -9.04 -4.31 9.93
C ASP A 4 -8.21 -3.92 8.69
N VAL A 5 -7.84 -4.90 7.89
CA VAL A 5 -7.08 -4.71 6.64
C VAL A 5 -7.87 -3.96 5.57
N HIS A 6 -9.18 -3.84 5.73
CA HIS A 6 -10.06 -3.06 4.84
C HIS A 6 -10.26 -1.61 5.32
N CYS A 7 -9.68 -1.22 6.46
CA CYS A 7 -9.74 0.14 7.03
C CYS A 7 -8.55 0.35 7.99
N LEU A 8 -7.40 0.72 7.44
CA LEU A 8 -6.17 0.85 8.21
C LEU A 8 -6.15 2.22 8.92
N PRO A 9 -5.87 2.27 10.24
CA PRO A 9 -5.70 3.53 10.97
C PRO A 9 -4.31 4.13 10.71
N ILE A 10 -3.95 4.24 9.43
CA ILE A 10 -2.64 4.68 8.95
C ILE A 10 -2.89 5.80 7.94
N ALA A 11 -2.12 6.89 8.04
CA ALA A 11 -2.28 8.02 7.14
C ALA A 11 -1.96 7.64 5.68
N THR A 12 -2.73 8.21 4.75
CA THR A 12 -2.49 8.06 3.31
C THR A 12 -1.05 8.42 2.94
N GLY A 13 -0.39 7.58 2.15
CA GLY A 13 0.98 7.80 1.67
C GLY A 13 2.08 7.82 2.75
N SER A 14 1.77 7.41 3.99
CA SER A 14 2.74 7.43 5.09
C SER A 14 3.65 6.20 5.09
N VAL A 15 3.28 5.12 4.39
CA VAL A 15 4.01 3.85 4.39
C VAL A 15 4.92 3.74 3.17
N ASN A 16 6.20 3.48 3.40
CA ASN A 16 7.19 3.33 2.32
C ASN A 16 7.16 1.93 1.67
N ALA A 17 6.77 0.91 2.42
CA ALA A 17 6.73 -0.47 1.97
C ALA A 17 5.65 -1.26 2.72
N LEU A 18 4.97 -2.15 2.00
CA LEU A 18 3.98 -3.08 2.55
C LEU A 18 4.46 -4.51 2.30
N HIS A 19 4.28 -5.36 3.30
CA HIS A 19 4.57 -6.78 3.20
C HIS A 19 3.38 -7.56 3.77
N ALA A 20 2.90 -8.53 3.00
CA ALA A 20 1.78 -9.39 3.37
C ALA A 20 2.14 -10.84 3.03
N GLY A 21 2.42 -11.66 4.05
CA GLY A 21 2.84 -13.05 3.86
C GLY A 21 1.63 -13.97 3.72
N GLY A 22 1.29 -14.36 2.49
CA GLY A 22 0.29 -15.39 2.21
C GLY A 22 -1.16 -15.08 2.63
N ILE A 23 -1.46 -13.86 3.07
CA ILE A 23 -2.76 -13.51 3.65
C ILE A 23 -3.86 -13.24 2.61
N VAL A 24 -3.49 -12.83 1.40
CA VAL A 24 -4.43 -12.39 0.34
C VAL A 24 -5.53 -13.41 0.03
N PRO A 25 -5.24 -14.73 -0.08
CA PRO A 25 -6.28 -15.75 -0.32
C PRO A 25 -7.31 -15.91 0.81
N HIS A 26 -7.02 -15.36 1.99
CA HIS A 26 -7.87 -15.47 3.17
C HIS A 26 -8.72 -14.21 3.40
N LEU A 27 -8.61 -13.21 2.52
CA LEU A 27 -9.38 -11.97 2.63
C LEU A 27 -10.80 -12.18 2.10
N ALA A 28 -11.79 -11.66 2.83
CA ALA A 28 -13.19 -11.68 2.38
C ALA A 28 -13.38 -10.84 1.09
N ASP A 29 -12.65 -9.73 0.96
CA ASP A 29 -12.63 -8.86 -0.22
C ASP A 29 -11.18 -8.43 -0.55
N PRO A 30 -10.43 -9.24 -1.30
CA PRO A 30 -9.03 -8.95 -1.61
C PRO A 30 -8.85 -7.62 -2.34
N GLU A 31 -9.76 -7.25 -3.23
CA GLU A 31 -9.64 -6.01 -3.99
C GLU A 31 -9.80 -4.77 -3.12
N ARG A 32 -10.78 -4.77 -2.22
CA ARG A 32 -10.98 -3.67 -1.28
C ARG A 32 -9.77 -3.51 -0.37
N ALA A 33 -9.21 -4.61 0.13
CA ALA A 33 -7.99 -4.56 0.93
C ALA A 33 -6.82 -3.99 0.13
N LEU A 34 -6.61 -4.44 -1.12
CA LEU A 34 -5.53 -3.92 -1.97
C LEU A 34 -5.69 -2.43 -2.27
N ARG A 35 -6.91 -1.93 -2.42
CA ARG A 35 -7.19 -0.49 -2.58
C ARG A 35 -6.82 0.30 -1.31
N GLU A 36 -7.21 -0.18 -0.15
CA GLU A 36 -6.83 0.42 1.15
C GLU A 36 -5.31 0.45 1.33
N TRP A 37 -4.65 -0.67 1.02
CA TRP A 37 -3.20 -0.80 1.11
C TRP A 37 -2.48 0.15 0.17
N ALA A 38 -2.99 0.31 -1.06
CA ALA A 38 -2.46 1.27 -2.02
C ALA A 38 -2.60 2.72 -1.55
N GLN A 39 -3.66 3.06 -0.79
CA GLN A 39 -3.85 4.41 -0.25
C GLN A 39 -2.81 4.75 0.82
N VAL A 40 -2.54 3.83 1.74
CA VAL A 40 -1.55 4.07 2.81
C VAL A 40 -0.10 4.03 2.28
N ALA A 41 0.12 3.36 1.15
CA ALA A 41 1.42 3.32 0.49
C ALA A 41 1.78 4.65 -0.19
N ARG A 42 3.04 5.06 -0.04
CA ARG A 42 3.57 6.24 -0.72
C ARG A 42 3.77 5.96 -2.22
N CYS A 43 3.02 6.64 -3.08
CA CYS A 43 3.31 6.66 -4.52
C CYS A 43 4.60 7.44 -4.80
N ARG A 44 5.73 6.76 -4.91
CA ARG A 44 6.99 7.39 -5.35
C ARG A 44 6.88 7.65 -6.85
N LYS A 45 6.61 8.90 -7.24
CA LYS A 45 6.77 9.34 -8.63
C LYS A 45 8.23 9.09 -9.02
N LEU A 46 8.46 8.20 -9.98
CA LEU A 46 9.78 7.94 -10.53
C LEU A 46 10.26 9.26 -11.17
N ARG A 47 11.16 9.99 -10.52
CA ARG A 47 11.85 11.12 -11.15
C ARG A 47 12.64 10.54 -12.32
N ARG A 48 12.15 10.74 -13.55
CA ARG A 48 12.97 10.53 -14.75
C ARG A 48 14.17 11.45 -14.62
N ARG A 49 15.34 10.88 -14.32
CA ARG A 49 16.62 11.60 -14.43
C ARG A 49 16.89 11.77 -15.92
N THR A 50 16.47 12.89 -16.48
CA THR A 50 17.00 13.35 -17.76
C THR A 50 18.45 13.75 -17.51
N ARG A 51 19.39 12.83 -17.69
CA ARG A 51 20.80 13.17 -17.88
C ARG A 51 20.95 13.53 -19.35
N LEU A 52 20.97 14.83 -19.64
CA LEU A 52 21.64 15.37 -20.82
C LEU A 52 23.09 15.62 -20.38
N GLN A 53 24.01 14.81 -20.91
CA GLN A 53 25.39 15.20 -21.14
C GLN A 53 25.55 15.32 -22.65
#